data_AF-A0A4V2FE10-F1
#
_entry.id   AF-A0A4V2FE10-F1
#
_cell.length_a   1.000
_cell.length_b   1.000
_cell.length_c   1.000
_cell.angle_alpha   90.00
_cell.angle_beta   90.00
_cell.angle_gamma   90.00
#
_symmetry.space_group_name_H-M   'P 1'
#
loop_
_entity.id
_entity.type
_entity.pdbx_description
1 polymer ?
#
loop_
_entity_poly.entity_id
_entity_poly.type
_entity_poly.pdbx_seq_one_letter_code
_entity_poly.pdbx_strand_id
1 'polypeptide(L)'
;MVPELALPEGGEWIVILVIVVLLFGAKKLPELTRNAARAMKEFDKARHGDDDETPAQVTQAAQPPADGSERRVDLEGGGTQRSGQ
;
A
#
# COMPACT_ATOMS: atom_id res chain seq x y z
N MET A 1 44.08 19.72 0.82
CA MET A 1 43.55 19.60 2.19
C MET A 1 42.06 19.86 2.16
N VAL A 2 41.28 18.85 1.73
CA VAL A 2 39.81 18.91 1.80
C VAL A 2 39.45 18.48 3.23
N PRO A 3 38.59 19.22 3.96
CA PRO A 3 38.18 18.80 5.29
C PRO A 3 37.37 17.51 5.15
N GLU A 4 37.73 16.54 5.99
CA GLU A 4 37.01 15.30 6.23
C GLU A 4 35.63 15.66 6.79
N LEU A 5 34.69 15.93 5.90
CA LEU A 5 33.28 15.97 6.22
C LEU A 5 32.96 14.62 6.84
N ALA A 6 32.84 14.62 8.17
CA ALA A 6 32.23 13.58 8.97
C ALA A 6 30.78 13.42 8.50
N LEU A 7 30.62 12.79 7.35
CA LEU A 7 29.35 12.24 6.93
C LEU A 7 29.11 11.08 7.90
N PRO A 8 28.07 11.15 8.74
CA PRO A 8 27.74 10.07 9.65
C PRO A 8 27.65 8.77 8.86
N GLU A 9 28.31 7.73 9.33
CA GLU A 9 28.65 6.51 8.59
C GLU A 9 27.43 5.60 8.42
N GLY A 10 26.29 6.10 7.95
CA GLY A 10 25.02 5.38 7.81
C GLY A 10 24.37 4.93 9.14
N GLY A 11 25.16 4.66 10.17
CA GLY A 11 24.75 4.19 11.48
C GLY A 11 23.95 5.24 12.26
N GLU A 12 24.37 6.51 12.26
CA GLU A 12 23.60 7.56 12.95
C GLU A 12 22.24 7.81 12.29
N TRP A 13 22.10 7.61 10.97
CA TRP A 13 20.80 7.74 10.30
C TRP A 13 19.78 6.72 10.83
N ILE A 14 20.22 5.50 11.11
CA ILE A 14 19.37 4.46 11.71
C ILE A 14 18.91 4.88 13.10
N VAL A 15 19.80 5.44 13.94
CA VAL A 15 19.44 5.92 15.28
C VAL A 15 18.37 7.01 15.21
N ILE A 16 18.52 7.96 14.29
CA ILE A 16 17.54 9.05 14.09
C ILE A 16 16.18 8.47 13.66
N LEU A 17 16.17 7.54 12.69
CA LEU A 17 14.93 6.90 12.24
C LEU A 17 14.24 6.12 13.37
N VAL A 18 15.02 5.42 14.21
CA VAL A 18 14.47 4.71 15.38
C VAL A 18 13.81 5.69 16.34
N ILE A 19 14.44 6.82 16.65
CA ILE A 19 13.86 7.84 17.54
C ILE A 19 12.55 8.39 16.94
N VAL A 20 12.52 8.71 15.65
CA VAL A 20 11.30 9.19 14.97
C VAL A 20 10.19 8.14 15.01
N VAL A 21 10.50 6.87 14.75
CA VAL A 21 9.54 5.76 14.85
C VAL A 21 9.02 5.59 16.29
N LEU A 22 9.84 5.82 17.31
CA LEU A 22 9.41 5.75 18.71
C LEU A 22 8.49 6.91 19.10
N LEU A 23 8.76 8.13 18.62
CA LEU A 23 7.94 9.31 18.90
C LEU A 23 6.59 9.28 18.17
N PHE A 24 6.59 8.91 16.89
CA PHE A 24 5.38 8.91 16.06
C PHE A 24 4.67 7.55 16.03
N GLY A 25 5.39 6.47 16.30
CA GLY A 25 4.91 5.09 16.17
C GLY A 25 5.05 4.54 14.75
N ALA A 26 5.39 3.25 14.62
CA ALA A 26 5.58 2.57 13.34
C ALA A 26 4.33 2.56 12.44
N LYS A 27 3.14 2.76 13.00
CA LYS A 27 1.86 2.77 12.27
C LYS A 27 1.54 4.15 11.64
N LYS A 28 2.11 5.24 12.17
CA LYS A 28 1.83 6.61 11.72
C LYS A 28 2.70 7.06 10.56
N LEU A 29 3.97 6.65 10.52
CA LEU A 29 4.86 6.87 9.37
C LEU A 29 4.26 6.39 8.03
N PRO A 30 3.82 5.12 7.89
CA PRO A 30 3.24 4.66 6.62
C PRO A 30 1.90 5.32 6.30
N GLU A 31 1.10 5.67 7.31
CA GLU A 31 -0.19 6.35 7.13
C GLU A 31 -0.01 7.79 6.61
N LEU A 32 0.96 8.52 7.17
CA LEU A 32 1.36 9.86 6.70
C LEU A 32 2.03 9.81 5.32
N THR A 33 2.93 8.86 5.07
CA THR A 33 3.52 8.72 3.73
C THR A 33 2.46 8.41 2.68
N ARG A 34 1.45 7.61 3.00
CA ARG A 34 0.37 7.28 2.06
C ARG A 34 -0.45 8.50 1.67
N ASN A 35 -0.80 9.35 2.63
CA ASN A 35 -1.59 10.55 2.36
C ASN A 35 -0.77 11.62 1.63
N ALA A 36 0.50 11.81 2.01
CA ALA A 36 1.42 12.74 1.37
C ALA A 36 1.74 12.30 -0.07
N ALA A 37 1.99 11.02 -0.29
CA ALA A 37 2.26 10.46 -1.61
C ALA A 37 1.05 10.58 -2.55
N ARG A 38 -0.17 10.35 -2.06
CA ARG A 38 -1.39 10.60 -2.84
C ARG A 38 -1.52 12.07 -3.22
N ALA A 39 -1.31 12.98 -2.26
CA ALA A 39 -1.36 14.41 -2.53
C ALA A 39 -0.33 14.80 -3.59
N MET A 40 0.93 14.39 -3.43
CA MET A 40 1.99 14.63 -4.41
C MET A 40 1.65 14.09 -5.80
N LYS A 41 1.06 12.89 -5.90
CA LYS A 41 0.61 12.32 -7.18
C LYS A 41 -0.49 13.16 -7.84
N GLU A 42 -1.47 13.62 -7.06
CA GLU A 42 -2.55 14.47 -7.57
C GLU A 42 -2.04 15.85 -8.01
N PHE A 43 -1.09 16.42 -7.26
CA PHE A 43 -0.42 17.67 -7.63
C PHE A 43 0.36 17.52 -8.94
N ASP A 44 1.06 16.40 -9.12
CA ASP A 44 1.81 16.13 -10.35
C ASP A 44 0.88 15.94 -11.55
N LYS A 45 -0.20 15.18 -11.37
CA LYS A 45 -1.26 15.00 -12.37
C LYS A 45 -1.89 16.33 -12.80
N ALA A 46 -2.18 17.21 -11.84
CA ALA A 46 -2.72 18.54 -12.12
C ALA A 46 -1.73 19.48 -12.83
N ARG A 47 -0.42 19.25 -12.70
CA ARG A 47 0.65 20.06 -13.29
C ARG A 47 1.04 19.60 -14.70
N HIS A 48 1.05 18.29 -14.96
CA HIS A 48 1.51 17.72 -16.23
C HIS A 48 0.40 17.43 -17.24
N GLY A 49 -0.88 17.60 -16.86
CA GLY A 49 -2.00 17.27 -17.75
C GLY A 49 -2.24 15.76 -17.82
N ASP A 50 -3.46 15.39 -18.18
CA ASP A 50 -4.08 14.07 -17.96
C ASP A 50 -3.47 12.89 -18.76
N ASP A 51 -2.29 13.05 -19.37
CA ASP A 51 -1.73 12.09 -20.33
C ASP A 51 -1.17 10.80 -19.73
N ASP A 52 -1.06 10.67 -18.40
CA ASP A 52 -0.52 9.47 -17.75
C ASP A 52 -1.54 8.83 -16.78
N GLU A 53 -2.53 8.15 -17.34
CA GLU A 53 -3.48 7.30 -16.62
C GLU A 53 -2.81 6.02 -16.10
N THR A 54 -1.94 6.15 -15.09
CA THR A 54 -1.54 5.01 -14.26
C THR A 54 -2.53 4.90 -13.09
N PRO A 55 -3.45 3.90 -13.07
CA PRO A 55 -4.39 3.71 -11.98
C PRO A 55 -3.62 3.38 -10.69
N ALA A 56 -3.49 4.38 -9.82
CA ALA A 56 -2.96 4.19 -8.47
C ALA A 56 -4.02 3.46 -7.64
N GLN A 57 -4.12 2.14 -7.81
CA GLN A 57 -4.67 1.24 -6.80
C GLN A 57 -3.71 1.18 -5.62
N VAL A 58 -3.67 2.29 -4.88
CA VAL A 58 -2.88 2.46 -3.68
C VAL A 58 -3.72 1.83 -2.57
N THR A 59 -3.62 0.49 -2.49
CA THR A 59 -4.12 -0.44 -1.46
C THR A 59 -4.63 0.25 -0.21
N GLN A 60 -5.94 0.16 -0.06
CA GLN A 60 -6.73 0.03 1.16
C GLN A 60 -5.87 -0.45 2.34
N ALA A 61 -5.60 0.43 3.30
CA ALA A 61 -5.04 0.02 4.58
C ALA A 61 -6.16 -0.68 5.38
N ALA A 62 -5.93 -1.94 5.75
CA ALA A 62 -6.68 -2.74 6.71
C ALA A 62 -8.15 -3.06 6.37
N GLN A 63 -8.34 -4.03 5.47
CA GLN A 63 -9.39 -5.03 5.70
C GLN A 63 -8.68 -6.34 6.08
N PRO A 64 -8.78 -6.81 7.34
CA PRO A 64 -8.69 -8.24 7.60
C PRO A 64 -9.70 -8.92 6.66
N PRO A 65 -9.36 -10.04 6.00
CA PRO A 65 -10.37 -10.84 5.34
C PRO A 65 -11.33 -11.33 6.42
N ALA A 66 -12.44 -10.62 6.61
CA ALA A 66 -13.59 -11.16 7.31
C ALA A 66 -14.21 -12.20 6.38
N ASP A 67 -13.60 -13.38 6.42
CA ASP A 67 -14.24 -14.67 6.26
C ASP A 67 -15.70 -14.60 6.74
N GLY A 68 -16.66 -14.92 5.88
CA GLY A 68 -18.05 -15.06 6.35
C GLY A 68 -19.21 -14.88 5.36
N SER A 69 -19.00 -14.62 4.07
CA SER A 69 -20.09 -14.58 3.07
C SER A 69 -19.43 -14.76 1.69
N GLU A 70 -19.27 -15.95 1.16
CA GLU A 70 -20.23 -16.54 0.23
C GLU A 70 -19.85 -18.02 0.06
N ARG A 71 -20.16 -18.84 1.07
CA ARG A 71 -20.32 -20.28 0.85
C ARG A 71 -21.69 -20.52 0.22
N ARG A 72 -21.96 -19.87 -0.93
CA ARG A 72 -23.00 -20.34 -1.86
C ARG A 72 -22.42 -21.57 -2.53
N VAL A 73 -22.34 -22.65 -1.76
CA VAL A 73 -22.16 -24.00 -2.29
C VAL A 73 -23.41 -24.26 -3.10
N ASP A 74 -23.30 -23.99 -4.39
CA ASP A 74 -23.57 -24.96 -5.47
C ASP A 74 -23.94 -26.36 -4.96
N LEU A 75 -25.19 -26.49 -4.53
CA LEU A 75 -25.93 -27.73 -4.54
C LEU A 75 -27.13 -27.52 -5.46
N GLU A 76 -26.82 -27.28 -6.74
CA GLU A 76 -27.72 -27.54 -7.84
C GLU A 76 -27.87 -29.07 -7.95
N GLY A 77 -28.77 -29.62 -7.15
CA GLY A 77 -29.34 -30.95 -7.36
C GLY A 77 -30.33 -30.90 -8.51
N GLY A 78 -29.86 -30.74 -9.75
CA GLY A 78 -30.59 -30.98 -10.98
C GLY A 78 -29.77 -31.98 -11.78
N GLY A 79 -30.17 -33.24 -11.91
CA GLY A 79 -31.19 -33.60 -12.89
C GLY A 79 -30.53 -33.81 -14.25
N THR A 80 -30.78 -34.97 -14.86
CA THR A 80 -30.52 -35.26 -16.28
C THR A 80 -29.06 -35.41 -16.73
N GLN A 81 -28.46 -36.56 -16.42
CA GLN A 81 -27.59 -37.23 -17.41
C GLN A 81 -28.40 -38.34 -18.07
N ARG A 82 -29.21 -37.93 -19.04
CA ARG A 82 -29.91 -38.78 -19.98
C ARG A 82 -28.84 -39.36 -20.93
N SER A 83 -28.33 -40.53 -20.57
CA SER A 83 -27.48 -41.36 -21.43
C SER A 83 -28.22 -41.67 -22.74
N GLY A 84 -27.46 -41.69 -23.82
CA GLY A 84 -27.92 -41.63 -25.21
C GLY A 84 -28.99 -42.64 -25.60
N GLN A 85 -30.03 -42.08 -26.23
CA GLN A 85 -30.75 -42.59 -27.39
C GLN A 85 -30.83 -41.43 -28.38
#